data_AF-A0A8T7BYY2-F1
#
_entry.id   AF-A0A8T7BYY2-F1
#
_cell.length_a   1.000
_cell.length_b   1.000
_cell.length_c   1.000
_cell.angle_alpha   90.00
_cell.angle_beta   90.00
_cell.angle_gamma   90.00
#
_symmetry.space_group_name_H-M   'P 1'
#
loop_
_entity.id
_entity.type
_entity.pdbx_description
1 polymer ?
#
loop_
_entity_poly.entity_id
_entity_poly.type
_entity_poly.pdbx_seq_one_letter_code
_entity_poly.pdbx_strand_id
1 'polypeptide(L)' 'QLKITELRARAAEALGPAFDLKEFHTQVLKDGALPLSVLEAKIDRWIASKAG' A
#
# COMPACT_ATOMS: atom_id res chain seq x y z
N GLN A 1 -6.61 11.89 -6.80
CA GLN A 1 -6.27 11.77 -5.37
C GLN A 1 -7.06 10.69 -4.62
N LEU A 2 -8.20 10.20 -5.11
CA LEU A 2 -8.98 9.13 -4.45
C LEU A 2 -8.22 7.80 -4.26
N LYS A 3 -7.48 7.37 -5.28
CA LYS A 3 -6.98 5.98 -5.34
C LYS A 3 -5.92 5.63 -4.28
N ILE A 4 -5.04 6.56 -3.94
CA ILE A 4 -4.05 6.35 -2.87
C ILE A 4 -4.73 6.25 -1.51
N THR A 5 -5.81 7.02 -1.29
CA THR A 5 -6.60 6.95 -0.06
C THR A 5 -7.31 5.60 0.08
N GLU A 6 -7.86 5.07 -1.02
CA GLU A 6 -8.46 3.72 -1.04
C GLU A 6 -7.42 2.63 -0.73
N LEU A 7 -6.23 2.71 -1.34
CA LEU A 7 -5.15 1.77 -1.06
C LEU A 7 -4.67 1.82 0.39
N ARG A 8 -4.63 3.02 0.97
CA ARG A 8 -4.31 3.21 2.38
C ARG A 8 -5.36 2.58 3.28
N ALA A 9 -6.65 2.78 2.99
CA ALA A 9 -7.74 2.19 3.76
C ALA A 9 -7.66 0.66 3.72
N ARG A 10 -7.50 0.06 2.53
CA ARG A 10 -7.33 -1.38 2.37
C ARG A 10 -6.14 -1.93 3.15
N ALA A 11 -4.98 -1.27 3.07
CA ALA A 11 -3.79 -1.69 3.79
C ALA A 11 -3.98 -1.60 5.31
N ALA A 12 -4.62 -0.55 5.81
CA ALA A 12 -4.93 -0.39 7.23
C ALA A 12 -5.91 -1.46 7.73
N GLU A 13 -6.93 -1.80 6.93
CA GLU A 13 -7.88 -2.87 7.27
C GLU A 13 -7.23 -4.25 7.27
N ALA A 14 -6.38 -4.54 6.28
CA ALA A 14 -5.74 -5.86 6.15
C ALA A 14 -4.62 -6.10 7.16
N LEU A 15 -3.84 -5.07 7.51
CA LEU A 15 -2.70 -5.20 8.42
C LEU A 15 -3.03 -4.84 9.87
N GLY A 16 -4.10 -4.08 10.12
CA GLY A 16 -4.53 -3.69 11.46
C GLY A 16 -3.39 -3.08 12.29
N PRO A 17 -3.03 -3.65 13.45
CA PRO A 17 -1.92 -3.15 14.27
C PRO A 17 -0.53 -3.21 13.60
N ALA A 18 -0.35 -4.06 12.59
CA ALA A 18 0.89 -4.16 11.82
C ALA A 18 0.98 -3.11 10.70
N PHE A 19 -0.06 -2.29 10.50
CA PHE A 19 -0.04 -1.23 9.51
C PHE A 19 0.88 -0.08 9.92
N ASP A 20 1.89 0.19 9.08
CA ASP A 20 2.76 1.35 9.23
C ASP A 20 2.55 2.34 8.07
N LEU A 21 2.10 3.56 8.42
CA LEU A 21 1.83 4.63 7.45
C LEU A 21 3.10 5.12 6.73
N LYS A 22 4.24 5.14 7.43
CA LYS A 22 5.53 5.55 6.86
C LYS A 22 6.04 4.50 5.88
N GLU A 23 5.86 3.22 6.19
CA GLU A 23 6.17 2.13 5.27
C GLU A 23 5.26 2.15 4.04
N PHE A 24 3.95 2.39 4.21
CA PHE A 24 3.01 2.58 3.11
C PHE A 24 3.45 3.73 2.17
N HIS A 25 3.74 4.92 2.70
CA HIS A 25 4.23 6.03 1.88
C HIS A 25 5.55 5.71 1.18
N THR A 26 6.44 4.96 1.84
CA THR A 26 7.67 4.47 1.22
C THR A 26 7.35 3.55 0.05
N GLN A 27 6.41 2.61 0.16
CA GLN A 27 6.02 1.74 -0.94
C GLN A 27 5.44 2.51 -2.13
N VAL A 28 4.66 3.56 -1.86
CA VAL A 28 4.06 4.43 -2.88
C VAL A 28 5.12 5.28 -3.61
N LEU A 29 6.11 5.81 -2.90
CA LEU A 29 7.11 6.72 -3.47
C LEU A 29 8.35 6.01 -4.05
N LYS A 30 8.66 4.79 -3.60
CA LYS A 30 9.92 4.09 -3.90
C LYS A 30 10.18 3.87 -5.39
N ASP A 31 9.15 3.62 -6.19
CA ASP A 31 9.29 3.32 -7.62
C ASP A 31 8.96 4.52 -8.54
N GLY A 32 8.74 5.70 -7.96
CA GLY A 32 8.38 6.90 -8.73
C GLY A 32 6.98 6.81 -9.35
N ALA A 33 6.80 7.41 -10.52
CA ALA A 33 5.51 7.50 -11.20
C ALA A 33 5.14 6.17 -11.89
N LEU A 34 4.53 5.26 -11.13
CA LEU A 34 3.94 4.04 -11.66
C LEU A 34 2.50 4.26 -12.13
N PRO A 35 2.02 3.51 -13.14
CA PRO A 35 0.60 3.38 -13.40
C PRO A 35 -0.13 2.90 -12.14
N LEU A 36 -1.34 3.41 -11.91
CA LEU A 36 -2.13 3.08 -10.71
C LEU A 36 -2.31 1.56 -10.55
N SER A 37 -2.57 0.83 -11.63
CA SER A 37 -2.73 -0.63 -11.61
C SER A 37 -1.48 -1.38 -11.12
N VAL A 38 -0.28 -0.88 -11.44
CA VAL A 38 0.99 -1.47 -10.99
C VAL A 38 1.21 -1.15 -9.51
N LEU A 39 0.89 0.08 -9.10
CA LEU A 39 0.94 0.48 -7.69
C LEU A 39 -0.01 -0.39 -6.85
N GLU A 40 -1.24 -0.62 -7.31
CA GLU A 40 -2.21 -1.49 -6.64
C GLU A 40 -1.64 -2.90 -6.40
N ALA A 41 -1.17 -3.56 -7.46
CA ALA A 41 -0.59 -4.89 -7.36
C ALA A 41 0.67 -4.95 -6.48
N LYS A 42 1.42 -3.84 -6.38
CA LYS A 42 2.57 -3.74 -5.48
C LYS A 42 2.12 -3.63 -4.01
N ILE A 43 1.14 -2.79 -3.72
CA ILE A 43 0.59 -2.63 -2.37
C ILE A 43 -0.06 -3.94 -1.91
N ASP A 44 -0.82 -4.63 -2.76
CA ASP A 44 -1.42 -5.92 -2.43
C ASP A 44 -0.35 -6.98 -2.09
N ARG A 45 0.77 -7.02 -2.83
CA ARG A 45 1.91 -7.91 -2.53
C ARG A 45 2.60 -7.55 -1.20
N TRP A 46 2.74 -6.26 -0.91
CA TRP A 46 3.32 -5.80 0.35
C TRP A 46 2.43 -6.15 1.54
N ILE A 47 1.10 -5.97 1.42
CA ILE A 47 0.13 -6.39 2.44
C ILE A 47 0.24 -7.90 2.67
N ALA A 48 0.24 -8.71 1.61
CA ALA A 48 0.36 -10.18 1.73
C ALA A 48 1.67 -10.61 2.40
N SER A 49 2.76 -9.86 2.21
CA SER A 49 4.06 -10.12 2.87
C SER A 49 4.07 -9.77 4.36
N LYS A 50 3.11 -8.99 4.87
CA LYS A 50 3.05 -8.53 6.26
C LYS A 50 1.92 -9.17 7.06
N ALA A 51 0.94 -9.77 6.39
CA ALA A 51 -0.19 -10.46 7.00
C ALA A 51 0.09 -11.93 7.39
N GLY A 52 1.34 -12.40 7.25
CA GLY A 52 1.81 -13.72 7.70
C GLY A 52 2.90 -13.59 8.75
#